data_AF-A0A497G696-F1
#
_entry.id   AF-A0A497G696-F1
#
_cell.length_a   1.000
_cell.length_b   1.000
_cell.length_c   1.000
_cell.angle_alpha   90.00
_cell.angle_beta   90.00
_cell.angle_gamma   90.00
#
_symmetry.space_group_name_H-M   'P 1'
#
loop_
_entity.id
_entity.type
_entity.pdbx_description
1 polymer ?
#
loop_
_entity_poly.entity_id
_entity_poly.type
_entity_poly.pdbx_seq_one_letter_code
_entity_poly.pdbx_strand_id
1 'polypeptide(L)'
;MRRKTILLILTLMLSLTSMENIEKSSSTLAAPNGHLSPVIPHNGTYKCIVGPKPINKVGDVVLGIVWWHIPKELAGKVVVITTDTDGHCDMTVEIWTGYILMNETEWWVKNAPLIAGSQHGRNPMLVWRMIPGNYTLVFAHWPYSCGCKKFRIEITYNVTILEKGEWYNWMANLQNPNVKIKLSQMPKNVIKKGRVALLINPSDYQCLREWIHTYITDAYFKYGVNISLYVRDFKDIHEVRGFLRRLYFNNSNPIRGAILVGNLPFPIMGNKTYAYYSTRYYEDLDGYFEFNEDGWMEWWNNTNGIEIWVAIIRPPSAFPIESLRWYFNKLHMYYTGLLRVERRALIAVDHSWRGATANLADEVLTVYKSYDNITVMGGLKGEYAIHGMEFMYYLQSGYEITAGWIHGGFSFEAGGGDVFEGKNHEGSRKLKLGSIIFFMSTCGFTN
;
A
#
# COMPACT_ATOMS: atom_id res chain seq x y z
N MET A 1 -43.61 59.71 18.76
CA MET A 1 -42.55 60.38 17.96
C MET A 1 -41.63 59.29 17.43
N ARG A 2 -41.67 58.85 16.17
CA ARG A 2 -40.98 59.45 14.99
C ARG A 2 -39.51 59.78 15.34
N ARG A 3 -38.45 59.20 14.75
CA ARG A 3 -38.17 58.89 13.34
C ARG A 3 -36.96 57.92 13.19
N LYS A 4 -37.02 57.06 12.17
CA LYS A 4 -35.87 56.59 11.37
C LYS A 4 -35.35 57.75 10.51
N THR A 5 -34.04 57.86 10.25
CA THR A 5 -33.46 58.29 8.95
C THR A 5 -31.99 57.83 8.83
N ILE A 6 -31.63 57.41 7.62
CA ILE A 6 -30.36 56.86 7.11
C ILE A 6 -29.61 57.93 6.27
N LEU A 7 -28.27 57.82 6.21
CA LEU A 7 -27.31 58.25 5.15
C LEU A 7 -26.88 59.73 4.96
N LEU A 8 -25.55 59.93 4.90
CA LEU A 8 -24.81 60.63 3.82
C LEU A 8 -23.30 60.33 4.02
N ILE A 9 -22.65 59.40 3.30
CA ILE A 9 -21.88 59.56 2.05
C ILE A 9 -21.13 60.90 1.92
N LEU A 10 -19.80 60.84 1.98
CA LEU A 10 -18.92 61.81 1.34
C LEU A 10 -17.75 61.06 0.68
N THR A 11 -17.74 61.14 -0.64
CA THR A 11 -16.76 60.60 -1.58
C THR A 11 -15.59 61.58 -1.70
N LEU A 12 -14.35 61.09 -1.71
CA LEU A 12 -13.27 61.77 -2.42
C LEU A 12 -12.40 60.72 -3.12
N MET A 13 -12.57 60.66 -4.44
CA MET A 13 -11.67 60.02 -5.39
C MET A 13 -10.54 61.00 -5.70
N LEU A 14 -9.29 60.56 -5.61
CA LEU A 14 -8.21 60.88 -6.54
C LEU A 14 -7.12 59.82 -6.41
N SER A 15 -6.50 59.53 -7.55
CA SER A 15 -5.98 58.25 -7.98
C SER A 15 -4.45 58.16 -8.01
N LEU A 16 -3.96 56.92 -7.88
CA LEU A 16 -2.78 56.32 -8.54
C LEU A 16 -1.39 56.89 -8.22
N THR A 17 -0.55 56.07 -7.56
CA THR A 17 0.64 55.43 -8.17
C THR A 17 1.30 54.41 -7.20
N SER A 18 1.74 53.27 -7.79
CA SER A 18 2.70 52.23 -7.33
C SER A 18 2.43 51.53 -5.98
N MET A 19 2.01 50.25 -5.91
CA MET A 19 2.80 49.04 -6.22
C MET A 19 4.29 49.17 -5.94
N GLU A 20 4.74 48.71 -4.77
CA GLU A 20 5.81 47.71 -4.57
C GLU A 20 6.13 47.55 -3.07
N ASN A 21 6.45 46.31 -2.68
CA ASN A 21 7.07 45.90 -1.42
C ASN A 21 6.25 45.95 -0.13
N ILE A 22 5.41 44.93 0.07
CA ILE A 22 5.27 44.33 1.39
C ILE A 22 5.63 42.85 1.28
N GLU A 23 6.93 42.57 1.39
CA GLU A 23 7.44 41.27 1.80
C GLU A 23 6.80 40.92 3.16
N LYS A 24 5.72 40.14 3.14
CA LYS A 24 5.30 39.40 4.34
C LYS A 24 6.22 38.20 4.51
N SER A 25 7.40 38.44 5.07
CA SER A 25 8.25 37.42 5.68
C SER A 25 7.61 36.93 6.98
N SER A 26 6.54 36.14 6.89
CA SER A 26 5.99 35.42 8.06
C SER A 26 6.87 34.22 8.39
N SER A 27 8.04 34.47 9.00
CA SER A 27 8.85 33.43 9.62
C SER A 27 8.20 32.99 10.93
N THR A 28 7.39 31.94 10.88
CA THR A 28 6.96 31.26 12.11
C THR A 28 8.11 30.34 12.53
N LEU A 29 8.92 30.82 13.49
CA LEU A 29 9.91 30.02 14.20
C LEU A 29 9.20 28.85 14.90
N ALA A 30 9.56 27.60 14.57
CA ALA A 30 9.29 26.50 15.47
C ALA A 30 10.15 26.72 16.72
N ALA A 31 9.51 26.86 17.88
CA ALA A 31 10.17 27.28 19.11
C ALA A 31 11.32 26.33 19.50
N PRO A 32 12.54 26.85 19.74
CA PRO A 32 13.52 26.14 20.53
C PRO A 32 13.05 26.19 21.98
N ASN A 33 12.73 25.04 22.56
CA ASN A 33 12.57 24.84 24.01
C ASN A 33 11.54 25.77 24.69
N GLY A 34 10.29 25.33 24.85
CA GLY A 34 9.46 25.97 25.90
C GLY A 34 7.97 25.64 25.90
N HIS A 35 7.29 25.73 24.77
CA HIS A 35 5.86 25.40 24.67
C HIS A 35 5.56 24.99 23.23
N LEU A 36 5.43 23.69 22.99
CA LEU A 36 4.89 23.21 21.72
C LEU A 36 3.37 23.43 21.79
N SER A 37 2.88 24.49 21.13
CA SER A 37 1.46 24.62 20.86
C SER A 37 1.19 23.95 19.50
N PRO A 38 0.15 23.12 19.38
CA PRO A 38 -0.23 22.58 18.09
C PRO A 38 -0.49 23.70 17.09
N VAL A 39 0.09 23.59 15.90
CA VAL A 39 -0.14 24.52 14.80
C VAL A 39 -0.96 23.87 13.70
N ILE A 40 -1.79 24.65 13.03
CA ILE A 40 -2.46 24.21 11.79
C ILE A 40 -1.49 24.50 10.64
N PRO A 41 -1.08 23.49 9.84
CA PRO A 41 -0.17 23.72 8.73
C PRO A 41 -0.81 24.63 7.69
N HIS A 42 0.00 25.54 7.14
CA HIS A 42 -0.37 26.45 6.06
C HIS A 42 0.81 26.67 5.11
N ASN A 43 0.52 27.17 3.90
CA ASN A 43 1.55 27.43 2.90
C ASN A 43 2.57 28.45 3.42
N GLY A 44 3.86 28.12 3.36
CA GLY A 44 4.90 29.01 3.83
C GLY A 44 6.25 28.34 4.04
N THR A 45 7.23 29.15 4.44
CA THR A 45 8.59 28.75 4.77
C THR A 45 8.80 28.88 6.28
N TYR A 46 9.39 27.86 6.87
CA TYR A 46 9.54 27.71 8.31
C TYR A 46 10.96 27.28 8.66
N LYS A 47 11.31 27.44 9.94
CA LYS A 47 12.57 26.97 10.51
C LYS A 47 12.30 26.02 11.66
N CYS A 48 13.08 24.93 11.73
CA CYS A 48 13.05 23.98 12.83
C CYS A 48 14.48 23.77 13.35
N ILE A 49 14.62 23.64 14.66
CA ILE A 49 15.88 23.27 15.28
C ILE A 49 15.84 21.78 15.60
N VAL A 50 16.80 21.06 15.05
CA VAL A 50 17.01 19.63 15.30
C VAL A 50 18.11 19.50 16.36
N GLY A 51 17.84 18.80 17.47
CA GLY A 51 18.77 18.66 18.61
C GLY A 51 18.22 19.19 19.94
N PRO A 52 19.06 19.40 20.98
CA PRO A 52 20.49 19.09 21.07
C PRO A 52 20.81 17.71 21.66
N LYS A 53 19.80 16.97 22.15
CA LYS A 53 20.03 15.71 22.86
C LYS A 53 19.96 14.53 21.87
N PRO A 54 21.07 13.80 21.64
CA PRO A 54 21.04 12.59 20.83
C PRO A 54 20.25 11.48 21.54
N ILE A 55 19.62 10.63 20.73
CA ILE A 55 18.93 9.41 21.17
C ILE A 55 19.88 8.24 20.93
N ASN A 56 20.76 8.00 21.91
CA ASN A 56 21.92 7.11 21.75
C ASN A 56 21.59 5.64 21.47
N LYS A 57 20.38 5.17 21.83
CA LYS A 57 19.96 3.77 21.60
C LYS A 57 19.46 3.48 20.18
N VAL A 58 19.33 4.50 19.32
CA VAL A 58 18.83 4.38 17.94
C VAL A 58 19.88 4.85 16.91
N GLY A 59 21.17 4.86 17.32
CA GLY A 59 22.28 5.27 16.45
C GLY A 59 22.59 6.77 16.50
N ASP A 60 22.49 7.39 17.68
CA ASP A 60 22.83 8.80 17.92
C ASP A 60 22.08 9.81 17.03
N VAL A 61 20.79 9.56 16.80
CA VAL A 61 19.91 10.47 16.04
C VAL A 61 19.53 11.70 16.86
N VAL A 62 19.43 12.86 16.20
CA VAL A 62 18.88 14.09 16.77
C VAL A 62 17.61 14.49 16.03
N LEU A 63 16.65 15.04 16.78
CA LEU A 63 15.30 15.32 16.26
C LEU A 63 14.92 16.79 16.39
N GLY A 64 14.20 17.28 15.38
CA GLY A 64 13.38 18.49 15.46
C GLY A 64 11.91 18.10 15.38
N ILE A 65 11.07 18.73 16.20
CA ILE A 65 9.66 18.33 16.38
C ILE A 65 8.75 19.55 16.20
N VAL A 66 7.66 19.36 15.44
CA VAL A 66 6.57 20.33 15.29
C VAL A 66 5.23 19.60 15.46
N TRP A 67 4.35 20.10 16.34
CA TRP A 67 3.02 19.53 16.53
C TRP A 67 2.02 20.12 15.56
N TRP A 68 1.35 19.24 14.82
CA TRP A 68 0.34 19.61 13.84
C TRP A 68 -1.05 19.16 14.28
N HIS A 69 -1.99 20.11 14.29
CA HIS A 69 -3.41 19.79 14.30
C HIS A 69 -3.94 19.92 12.88
N ILE A 70 -4.42 18.82 12.31
CA ILE A 70 -5.07 18.80 10.99
C ILE A 70 -6.57 18.89 11.20
N PRO A 71 -7.20 20.04 10.90
CA PRO A 71 -8.63 20.20 11.07
C PRO A 71 -9.36 19.58 9.87
N LYS A 72 -10.69 19.44 9.97
CA LYS A 72 -11.50 18.73 8.95
C LYS A 72 -11.46 19.38 7.58
N GLU A 73 -11.21 20.68 7.52
CA GLU A 73 -11.13 21.49 6.29
C GLU A 73 -9.91 21.14 5.44
N LEU A 74 -8.87 20.55 6.05
CA LEU A 74 -7.68 20.06 5.35
C LEU A 74 -7.78 18.58 4.95
N ALA A 75 -8.88 17.90 5.28
CA ALA A 75 -9.06 16.48 4.98
C ALA A 75 -8.95 16.19 3.48
N GLY A 76 -8.05 15.27 3.12
CA GLY A 76 -7.88 14.79 1.75
C GLY A 76 -7.08 15.72 0.83
N LYS A 77 -6.68 16.91 1.29
CA LYS A 77 -5.67 17.76 0.62
C LYS A 77 -4.28 17.13 0.77
N VAL A 78 -3.37 17.46 -0.14
CA VAL A 78 -1.99 16.93 -0.12
C VAL A 78 -1.07 18.01 0.44
N VAL A 79 -0.27 17.65 1.43
CA VAL A 79 0.83 18.49 1.90
C VAL A 79 2.14 17.98 1.32
N VAL A 80 2.93 18.89 0.78
CA VAL A 80 4.30 18.70 0.34
C VAL A 80 5.19 19.47 1.30
N ILE A 81 6.19 18.78 1.84
CA ILE A 81 7.23 19.35 2.69
C ILE A 81 8.56 19.21 1.96
N THR A 82 9.17 20.31 1.57
CA THR A 82 10.54 20.32 1.05
C THR A 82 11.46 20.90 2.11
N THR A 83 12.68 20.37 2.21
CA THR A 83 13.67 20.87 3.18
C THR A 83 14.89 21.43 2.48
N ASP A 84 15.47 22.45 3.09
CA ASP A 84 16.85 22.85 2.89
C ASP A 84 17.62 22.55 4.17
N THR A 85 18.50 21.57 4.03
CA THR A 85 19.29 20.99 5.12
C THR A 85 20.69 21.59 5.20
N ASP A 86 20.99 22.67 4.45
CA ASP A 86 22.28 23.38 4.49
C ASP A 86 23.50 22.44 4.33
N GLY A 87 23.39 21.52 3.37
CA GLY A 87 24.46 20.58 3.04
C GLY A 87 24.53 19.31 3.90
N HIS A 88 23.64 19.15 4.90
CA HIS A 88 23.51 17.89 5.64
C HIS A 88 22.91 16.79 4.75
N CYS A 89 23.53 15.60 4.74
CA CYS A 89 23.26 14.56 3.74
C CYS A 89 22.55 13.31 4.26
N ASP A 90 22.36 13.17 5.57
CA ASP A 90 21.64 12.04 6.17
C ASP A 90 20.51 12.51 7.09
N MET A 91 19.39 12.85 6.47
CA MET A 91 18.20 13.35 7.13
C MET A 91 16.91 12.73 6.59
N THR A 92 15.88 12.68 7.43
CA THR A 92 14.50 12.37 7.04
C THR A 92 13.51 13.42 7.54
N VAL A 93 12.39 13.54 6.84
CA VAL A 93 11.17 14.21 7.30
C VAL A 93 10.10 13.17 7.49
N GLU A 94 9.42 13.17 8.62
CA GLU A 94 8.46 12.13 8.99
C GLU A 94 7.22 12.73 9.66
N ILE A 95 6.08 12.11 9.43
CA ILE A 95 4.81 12.45 10.08
C ILE A 95 4.34 11.23 10.82
N TRP A 96 3.93 11.44 12.05
CA TRP A 96 3.48 10.37 12.92
C TRP A 96 2.28 10.80 13.76
N THR A 97 1.52 9.85 14.29
CA THR A 97 0.29 10.15 15.04
C THR A 97 0.57 10.67 16.45
N GLY A 98 -0.26 11.61 16.88
CA GLY A 98 -0.24 12.19 18.23
C GLY A 98 0.77 13.33 18.39
N TYR A 99 0.81 13.88 19.60
CA TYR A 99 1.78 14.91 19.99
C TYR A 99 2.90 14.27 20.79
N ILE A 100 4.12 14.27 20.24
CA ILE A 100 5.30 13.68 20.89
C ILE A 100 5.96 14.73 21.77
N LEU A 101 6.16 14.40 23.04
CA LEU A 101 7.08 15.15 23.87
C LEU A 101 8.51 14.63 23.68
N MET A 102 9.49 15.54 23.67
CA MET A 102 10.91 15.24 23.41
C MET A 102 11.51 14.26 24.45
N ASN A 103 10.93 14.17 25.65
CA ASN A 103 11.33 13.22 26.69
C ASN A 103 10.71 11.82 26.53
N GLU A 104 9.69 11.65 25.69
CA GLU A 104 9.00 10.38 25.44
C GLU A 104 9.39 9.74 24.10
N THR A 105 10.29 10.38 23.34
CA THR A 105 10.55 10.01 21.95
C THR A 105 11.11 8.60 21.80
N GLU A 106 11.87 8.08 22.78
CA GLU A 106 12.35 6.70 22.79
C GLU A 106 11.23 5.66 22.87
N TRP A 107 10.26 5.85 23.77
CA TRP A 107 9.09 4.98 23.87
C TRP A 107 8.25 5.10 22.60
N TRP A 108 8.12 6.33 22.11
CA TRP A 108 7.22 6.63 21.01
C TRP A 108 7.70 6.04 19.68
N VAL A 109 9.01 6.09 19.36
CA VAL A 109 9.56 5.49 18.12
C VAL A 109 9.21 3.99 18.04
N LYS A 110 9.03 3.32 19.18
CA LYS A 110 8.65 1.91 19.26
C LYS A 110 7.15 1.66 19.17
N ASN A 111 6.32 2.59 19.63
CA ASN A 111 4.90 2.34 19.90
C ASN A 111 3.93 3.14 19.04
N ALA A 112 4.38 4.25 18.45
CA ALA A 112 3.52 5.09 17.64
C ALA A 112 3.55 4.71 16.16
N PRO A 113 2.40 4.76 15.47
CA PRO A 113 2.36 4.63 14.03
C PRO A 113 3.07 5.78 13.30
N LEU A 114 4.11 5.43 12.54
CA LEU A 114 4.62 6.25 11.45
C LEU A 114 3.56 6.34 10.35
N ILE A 115 3.16 7.55 9.98
CA ILE A 115 2.12 7.81 8.96
C ILE A 115 2.75 8.03 7.59
N ALA A 116 3.75 8.89 7.51
CA ALA A 116 4.47 9.19 6.27
C ALA A 116 5.93 9.49 6.60
N GLY A 117 6.83 9.21 5.65
CA GLY A 117 8.26 9.49 5.83
C GLY A 117 8.94 9.67 4.48
N SER A 118 9.90 10.58 4.41
CA SER A 118 10.80 10.69 3.27
C SER A 118 11.80 9.53 3.24
N GLN A 119 12.55 9.42 2.14
CA GLN A 119 13.81 8.70 2.17
C GLN A 119 14.87 9.47 2.96
N HIS A 120 15.90 8.75 3.38
CA HIS A 120 17.13 9.35 3.88
C HIS A 120 17.85 10.06 2.75
N GLY A 121 18.33 11.27 3.01
CA GLY A 121 19.21 11.95 2.07
C GLY A 121 19.41 13.41 2.38
N ARG A 122 20.01 14.12 1.41
CA ARG A 122 20.12 15.57 1.41
C ARG A 122 18.79 16.17 0.97
N ASN A 123 18.34 17.21 1.67
CA ASN A 123 17.10 17.95 1.35
C ASN A 123 15.89 17.01 1.16
N PRO A 124 15.60 16.12 2.14
CA PRO A 124 14.47 15.21 2.05
C PRO A 124 13.16 15.94 1.79
N MET A 125 12.34 15.32 0.95
CA MET A 125 10.99 15.79 0.64
C MET A 125 9.97 14.75 1.10
N LEU A 126 8.88 15.21 1.72
CA LEU A 126 7.76 14.39 2.13
C LEU A 126 6.49 14.86 1.45
N VAL A 127 5.70 13.91 0.95
CA VAL A 127 4.36 14.16 0.41
C VAL A 127 3.39 13.32 1.22
N TRP A 128 2.32 13.93 1.73
CA TRP A 128 1.34 13.25 2.56
C TRP A 128 -0.06 13.77 2.27
N ARG A 129 -1.04 12.88 2.15
CA ARG A 129 -2.44 13.28 2.09
C ARG A 129 -3.00 13.40 3.50
N MET A 130 -3.36 14.62 3.86
CA MET A 130 -3.75 14.99 5.21
C MET A 130 -5.05 14.29 5.63
N ILE A 131 -5.01 13.67 6.81
CA ILE A 131 -6.16 13.08 7.49
C ILE A 131 -6.41 13.89 8.76
N PRO A 132 -7.66 14.27 9.09
CA PRO A 132 -7.93 15.03 10.32
C PRO A 132 -7.41 14.32 11.57
N GLY A 133 -6.79 15.07 12.47
CA GLY A 133 -6.21 14.52 13.68
C GLY A 133 -5.00 15.29 14.19
N ASN A 134 -4.37 14.72 15.20
CA ASN A 134 -3.18 15.27 15.84
C ASN A 134 -1.95 14.49 15.36
N TYR A 135 -0.92 15.20 14.94
CA TYR A 135 0.29 14.62 14.38
C TYR A 135 1.52 15.34 14.89
N THR A 136 2.65 14.67 14.75
CA THR A 136 3.96 15.25 14.96
C THR A 136 4.78 15.13 13.69
N LEU A 137 5.22 16.28 13.17
CA LEU A 137 6.22 16.39 12.13
C LEU A 137 7.60 16.30 12.79
N VAL A 138 8.38 15.33 12.35
CA VAL A 138 9.72 15.01 12.87
C VAL A 138 10.74 15.22 11.76
N PHE A 139 11.82 15.90 12.10
CA PHE A 139 13.01 16.00 11.28
C PHE A 139 14.13 15.24 11.96
N ALA A 140 14.51 14.09 11.42
CA ALA A 140 15.55 13.26 12.00
C ALA A 140 16.86 13.45 11.24
N HIS A 141 17.97 13.55 11.98
CA HIS A 141 19.31 13.70 11.42
C HIS A 141 20.27 12.77 12.16
N TRP A 142 21.12 12.10 11.40
CA TRP A 142 22.17 11.20 11.92
C TRP A 142 23.54 11.88 11.78
N PRO A 143 24.05 12.57 12.83
CA PRO A 143 25.23 13.42 12.70
C PRO A 143 26.51 12.67 12.31
N TYR A 144 26.63 11.41 12.73
CA TYR A 144 27.79 10.57 12.43
C TYR A 144 27.78 10.08 10.99
N SER A 145 26.64 9.54 10.53
CA SER A 145 26.46 9.09 9.15
C SER A 145 26.53 10.26 8.15
N CYS A 146 26.00 11.43 8.54
CA CYS A 146 26.17 12.67 7.78
C CYS A 146 27.62 13.18 7.76
N GLY A 147 28.49 12.72 8.66
CA GLY A 147 29.87 13.16 8.80
C GLY A 147 30.06 14.53 9.46
N CYS A 148 28.99 15.27 9.76
CA CYS A 148 29.07 16.62 10.31
C CYS A 148 29.36 16.66 11.83
N LYS A 149 28.97 15.60 12.57
CA LYS A 149 29.04 15.51 14.04
C LYS A 149 28.35 16.69 14.77
N LYS A 150 27.43 17.40 14.12
CA LYS A 150 26.63 18.48 14.70
C LYS A 150 25.35 17.91 15.31
N PHE A 151 25.21 18.03 16.63
CA PHE A 151 24.00 17.59 17.35
C PHE A 151 22.92 18.65 17.44
N ARG A 152 23.21 19.88 17.00
CA ARG A 152 22.25 20.97 16.90
C ARG A 152 22.39 21.63 15.55
N ILE A 153 21.33 21.59 14.74
CA ILE A 153 21.27 22.22 13.42
C ILE A 153 19.94 22.95 13.26
N GLU A 154 19.96 24.05 12.51
CA GLU A 154 18.74 24.72 12.06
C GLU A 154 18.47 24.28 10.62
N ILE A 155 17.24 23.85 10.36
CA ILE A 155 16.79 23.49 9.03
C ILE A 155 15.69 24.45 8.58
N THR A 156 15.67 24.74 7.29
CA THR A 156 14.55 25.46 6.67
C THR A 156 13.67 24.45 5.95
N TYR A 157 12.36 24.60 6.07
CA TYR A 157 11.42 23.75 5.34
C TYR A 157 10.24 24.55 4.79
N ASN A 158 9.77 24.17 3.61
CA ASN A 158 8.59 24.75 3.00
C ASN A 158 7.43 23.79 3.13
N VAL A 159 6.26 24.31 3.48
CA VAL A 159 4.99 23.60 3.45
C VAL A 159 4.20 24.12 2.27
N THR A 160 3.76 23.22 1.39
CA THR A 160 2.85 23.51 0.28
C THR A 160 1.67 22.57 0.36
N ILE A 161 0.48 23.13 0.54
CA ILE A 161 -0.80 22.44 0.58
C ILE A 161 -1.43 22.61 -0.79
N LEU A 162 -1.63 21.48 -1.45
CA LEU A 162 -2.23 21.36 -2.77
C LEU A 162 -3.70 20.93 -2.61
N GLU A 163 -4.57 21.60 -3.35
CA GLU A 163 -5.97 21.21 -3.43
C GLU A 163 -6.11 19.85 -4.15
N LYS A 164 -7.28 19.23 -3.97
CA LYS A 164 -7.61 17.95 -4.60
C LYS A 164 -7.63 18.10 -6.12
N GLY A 165 -6.57 17.68 -6.79
CA GLY A 165 -6.40 17.78 -8.24
C GLY A 165 -5.10 18.47 -8.64
N GLU A 166 -4.68 19.50 -7.90
CA GLU A 166 -3.48 20.29 -8.17
C GLU A 166 -2.19 19.46 -8.02
N TRP A 167 -2.23 18.49 -7.11
CA TRP A 167 -1.13 17.56 -6.89
C TRP A 167 -0.78 16.74 -8.13
N TYR A 168 -1.74 16.44 -9.02
CA TYR A 168 -1.47 15.72 -10.28
C TYR A 168 -0.59 16.56 -11.21
N ASN A 169 -0.89 17.85 -11.35
CA ASN A 169 -0.09 18.78 -12.16
C ASN A 169 1.29 19.03 -11.53
N TRP A 170 1.34 19.10 -10.19
CA TRP A 170 2.60 19.27 -9.47
C TRP A 170 3.54 18.05 -9.61
N MET A 171 2.99 16.82 -9.51
CA MET A 171 3.76 15.58 -9.74
C MET A 171 4.20 15.42 -11.20
N ALA A 172 3.33 15.75 -12.17
CA ALA A 172 3.68 15.65 -13.60
C ALA A 172 4.86 16.56 -14.00
N ASN A 173 5.07 17.66 -13.27
CA ASN A 173 6.19 18.58 -13.47
C ASN A 173 7.50 18.11 -12.80
N LEU A 174 7.49 17.01 -12.04
CA LEU A 174 8.65 16.48 -11.32
C LEU A 174 9.23 15.25 -12.03
N GLN A 175 9.90 15.46 -13.16
CA GLN A 175 10.92 14.51 -13.67
C GLN A 175 12.23 14.60 -12.85
N ASN A 176 12.14 14.62 -11.51
CA ASN A 176 13.31 14.80 -10.65
C ASN A 176 13.75 13.44 -10.06
N PRO A 177 14.96 12.94 -10.38
CA PRO A 177 15.48 11.65 -9.89
C PRO A 177 15.64 11.56 -8.35
N ASN A 178 15.49 12.68 -7.64
CA ASN A 178 15.51 12.76 -6.18
C ASN A 178 14.11 12.68 -5.54
N VAL A 179 13.04 12.64 -6.33
CA VAL A 179 11.68 12.37 -5.84
C VAL A 179 11.50 10.86 -5.73
N LYS A 180 12.03 10.30 -4.65
CA LYS A 180 11.75 8.92 -4.28
C LYS A 180 10.80 8.92 -3.10
N ILE A 181 9.51 9.01 -3.42
CA ILE A 181 8.45 8.79 -2.45
C ILE A 181 8.61 7.36 -1.92
N LYS A 182 8.45 7.19 -0.61
CA LYS A 182 8.71 5.93 0.07
C LYS A 182 7.85 4.83 -0.57
N LEU A 183 8.51 3.97 -1.35
CA LEU A 183 7.92 2.80 -1.99
C LEU A 183 7.14 2.02 -0.94
N SER A 184 5.83 1.96 -1.16
CA SER A 184 4.88 1.00 -0.58
C SER A 184 5.41 0.33 0.69
N GLN A 185 5.30 1.00 1.83
CA GLN A 185 5.04 0.19 3.02
C GLN A 185 3.65 -0.38 2.76
N MET A 186 3.57 -1.69 2.47
CA MET A 186 2.32 -2.40 2.72
C MET A 186 1.94 -2.00 4.14
N PRO A 187 0.81 -1.29 4.33
CA PRO A 187 0.48 -0.82 5.66
C PRO A 187 0.48 -2.04 6.57
N LYS A 188 1.11 -1.94 7.75
CA LYS A 188 1.13 -3.04 8.75
C LYS A 188 -0.27 -3.57 9.12
N ASN A 189 -1.32 -2.90 8.63
CA ASN A 189 -2.74 -3.21 8.77
C ASN A 189 -3.43 -3.49 7.41
N VAL A 190 -2.90 -4.38 6.56
CA VAL A 190 -3.62 -4.82 5.33
C VAL A 190 -4.92 -5.56 5.69
N ILE A 191 -4.99 -6.21 6.86
CA ILE A 191 -6.22 -6.84 7.34
C ILE A 191 -7.15 -5.77 7.93
N LYS A 192 -7.87 -5.08 7.05
CA LYS A 192 -8.94 -4.17 7.46
C LYS A 192 -10.24 -4.96 7.55
N LYS A 193 -10.71 -5.24 8.78
CA LYS A 193 -12.05 -5.78 9.00
C LYS A 193 -13.09 -4.76 8.55
N GLY A 194 -14.06 -5.20 7.76
CA GLY A 194 -15.17 -4.34 7.33
C GLY A 194 -15.87 -4.87 6.09
N ARG A 195 -16.69 -4.00 5.49
CA ARG A 195 -17.51 -4.31 4.32
C ARG A 195 -16.64 -4.60 3.10
N VAL A 196 -16.97 -5.64 2.35
CA VAL A 196 -16.28 -6.06 1.13
C VAL A 196 -17.22 -5.86 -0.06
N ALA A 197 -16.73 -5.31 -1.18
CA ALA A 197 -17.51 -5.25 -2.42
C ALA A 197 -17.26 -6.51 -3.25
N LEU A 198 -18.31 -7.15 -3.78
CA LEU A 198 -18.18 -8.17 -4.82
C LEU A 198 -18.70 -7.58 -6.13
N LEU A 199 -17.82 -7.48 -7.14
CA LEU A 199 -18.12 -6.95 -8.46
C LEU A 199 -18.26 -8.10 -9.46
N ILE A 200 -19.29 -8.06 -10.29
CA ILE A 200 -19.51 -9.07 -11.34
C ILE A 200 -20.30 -8.46 -12.51
N ASN A 201 -19.99 -8.88 -13.73
CA ASN A 201 -20.72 -8.47 -14.93
C ASN A 201 -22.15 -9.06 -14.93
N PRO A 202 -23.15 -8.37 -15.54
CA PRO A 202 -24.54 -8.83 -15.54
C PRO A 202 -24.73 -10.23 -16.16
N SER A 203 -24.06 -10.52 -17.27
CA SER A 203 -24.15 -11.82 -17.95
C SER A 203 -23.64 -12.96 -17.07
N ASP A 204 -22.47 -12.78 -16.45
CA ASP A 204 -21.85 -13.79 -15.59
C ASP A 204 -22.71 -14.01 -14.33
N TYR A 205 -23.23 -12.92 -13.75
CA TYR A 205 -24.12 -12.99 -12.59
C TYR A 205 -25.40 -13.78 -12.89
N GLN A 206 -26.01 -13.58 -14.06
CA GLN A 206 -27.21 -14.32 -14.45
C GLN A 206 -26.96 -15.84 -14.42
N CYS A 207 -25.78 -16.29 -14.84
CA CYS A 207 -25.41 -17.70 -14.84
C CYS A 207 -24.88 -18.22 -13.49
N LEU A 208 -24.43 -17.34 -12.60
CA LEU A 208 -23.74 -17.67 -11.35
C LEU A 208 -24.49 -17.27 -10.08
N ARG A 209 -25.72 -16.76 -10.21
CA ARG A 209 -26.50 -16.21 -9.11
C ARG A 209 -26.49 -17.10 -7.86
N GLU A 210 -26.86 -18.36 -7.99
CA GLU A 210 -26.93 -19.30 -6.85
C GLU A 210 -25.58 -19.49 -6.15
N TRP A 211 -24.51 -19.67 -6.93
CA TRP A 211 -23.14 -19.81 -6.43
C TRP A 211 -22.62 -18.57 -5.71
N ILE A 212 -22.90 -17.38 -6.26
CA ILE A 212 -22.51 -16.10 -5.64
C ILE A 212 -23.23 -15.88 -4.31
N HIS A 213 -24.55 -16.12 -4.27
CA HIS A 213 -25.32 -15.97 -3.04
C HIS A 213 -24.92 -17.00 -1.97
N THR A 214 -24.61 -18.23 -2.39
CA THR A 214 -24.06 -19.26 -1.48
C THR A 214 -22.72 -18.82 -0.91
N TYR A 215 -21.80 -18.35 -1.75
CA TYR A 215 -20.50 -17.85 -1.31
C TYR A 215 -20.61 -16.68 -0.31
N ILE A 216 -21.48 -15.70 -0.60
CA ILE A 216 -21.73 -14.55 0.30
C ILE A 216 -22.26 -15.04 1.65
N THR A 217 -23.21 -15.99 1.62
CA THR A 217 -23.82 -16.56 2.81
C THR A 217 -22.81 -17.33 3.66
N ASP A 218 -22.02 -18.20 3.03
CA ASP A 218 -20.98 -18.97 3.71
C ASP A 218 -19.90 -18.07 4.32
N ALA A 219 -19.44 -17.05 3.60
CA ALA A 219 -18.45 -16.10 4.09
C ALA A 219 -18.96 -15.31 5.31
N TYR A 220 -20.24 -14.95 5.31
CA TYR A 220 -20.89 -14.32 6.45
C TYR A 220 -20.99 -15.26 7.64
N PHE A 221 -21.52 -16.47 7.47
CA PHE A 221 -21.68 -17.41 8.58
C PHE A 221 -20.34 -17.89 9.16
N LYS A 222 -19.33 -18.12 8.31
CA LYS A 222 -18.04 -18.64 8.76
C LYS A 222 -17.15 -17.58 9.40
N TYR A 223 -17.14 -16.36 8.86
CA TYR A 223 -16.15 -15.33 9.23
C TYR A 223 -16.77 -13.99 9.66
N GLY A 224 -18.09 -13.83 9.59
CA GLY A 224 -18.76 -12.56 9.86
C GLY A 224 -18.48 -11.48 8.82
N VAL A 225 -18.03 -11.85 7.62
CA VAL A 225 -17.67 -10.90 6.56
C VAL A 225 -18.93 -10.43 5.84
N ASN A 226 -19.16 -9.12 5.82
CA ASN A 226 -20.28 -8.53 5.10
C ASN A 226 -19.87 -8.19 3.66
N ILE A 227 -20.38 -8.97 2.70
CA ILE A 227 -20.13 -8.77 1.27
C ILE A 227 -21.33 -8.07 0.62
N SER A 228 -21.10 -6.90 0.04
CA SER A 228 -22.06 -6.15 -0.77
C SER A 228 -21.89 -6.51 -2.24
N LEU A 229 -22.91 -7.11 -2.86
CA LEU A 229 -22.92 -7.47 -4.28
C LEU A 229 -23.22 -6.27 -5.17
N TYR A 230 -22.42 -6.08 -6.22
CA TYR A 230 -22.61 -5.08 -7.25
C TYR A 230 -22.53 -5.73 -8.64
N VAL A 231 -23.67 -5.79 -9.31
CA VAL A 231 -23.81 -6.32 -10.67
C VAL A 231 -23.76 -5.15 -11.63
N ARG A 232 -22.65 -5.01 -12.36
CA ARG A 232 -22.41 -3.86 -13.24
C ARG A 232 -21.48 -4.23 -14.37
N ASP A 233 -21.77 -3.71 -15.55
CA ASP A 233 -20.88 -3.79 -16.70
C ASP A 233 -19.85 -2.66 -16.63
N PHE A 234 -18.57 -3.01 -16.54
CA PHE A 234 -17.46 -2.08 -16.48
C PHE A 234 -16.66 -2.16 -17.78
N LYS A 235 -16.50 -1.02 -18.44
CA LYS A 235 -15.86 -0.97 -19.77
C LYS A 235 -14.34 -1.03 -19.71
N ASP A 236 -13.76 -0.42 -18.69
CA ASP A 236 -12.31 -0.30 -18.55
C ASP A 236 -11.87 -0.28 -17.08
N ILE A 237 -10.55 -0.26 -16.88
CA ILE A 237 -9.95 -0.27 -15.54
C ILE A 237 -10.26 1.01 -14.75
N HIS A 238 -10.47 2.14 -15.41
CA HIS A 238 -10.75 3.43 -14.76
C HIS A 238 -12.17 3.47 -14.22
N GLU A 239 -13.13 2.86 -14.91
CA GLU A 239 -14.51 2.72 -14.42
C GLU A 239 -14.57 1.86 -13.15
N VAL A 240 -13.83 0.73 -13.13
CA VAL A 240 -13.71 -0.14 -11.95
C VAL A 240 -13.12 0.65 -10.78
N ARG A 241 -11.95 1.28 -10.97
CA ARG A 241 -11.28 2.06 -9.92
C ARG A 241 -12.14 3.24 -9.45
N GLY A 242 -12.79 3.95 -10.37
CA GLY A 242 -13.69 5.06 -10.06
C GLY A 242 -14.88 4.63 -9.21
N PHE A 243 -15.42 3.43 -9.45
CA PHE A 243 -16.47 2.85 -8.62
C PHE A 243 -15.97 2.49 -7.21
N LEU A 244 -14.83 1.81 -7.11
CA LEU A 244 -14.20 1.48 -5.82
C LEU A 244 -13.88 2.74 -4.99
N ARG A 245 -13.37 3.80 -5.64
CA ARG A 245 -13.15 5.11 -5.02
C ARG A 245 -14.41 5.70 -4.43
N ARG A 246 -15.56 5.62 -5.12
CA ARG A 246 -16.85 6.10 -4.58
C ARG A 246 -17.28 5.28 -3.37
N LEU A 247 -17.12 3.96 -3.41
CA LEU A 247 -17.45 3.08 -2.29
C LEU A 247 -16.58 3.32 -1.04
N TYR A 248 -15.34 3.78 -1.24
CA TYR A 248 -14.41 4.09 -0.16
C TYR A 248 -14.51 5.53 0.36
N PHE A 249 -14.39 6.55 -0.50
CA PHE A 249 -14.29 7.94 -0.06
C PHE A 249 -15.65 8.62 0.21
N ASN A 250 -16.73 8.14 -0.41
CA ASN A 250 -18.03 8.85 -0.40
C ASN A 250 -19.10 8.14 0.44
N ASN A 251 -18.72 7.21 1.32
CA ASN A 251 -19.66 6.42 2.10
C ASN A 251 -19.30 6.47 3.59
N SER A 252 -20.31 6.57 4.46
CA SER A 252 -20.13 6.52 5.92
C SER A 252 -19.65 5.15 6.39
N ASN A 253 -19.93 4.09 5.62
CA ASN A 253 -19.38 2.75 5.81
C ASN A 253 -18.49 2.35 4.61
N PRO A 254 -17.24 2.83 4.58
CA PRO A 254 -16.30 2.58 3.49
C PRO A 254 -15.97 1.08 3.34
N ILE A 255 -15.78 0.64 2.11
CA ILE A 255 -15.28 -0.73 1.86
C ILE A 255 -13.86 -0.92 2.39
N ARG A 256 -13.51 -2.14 2.74
CA ARG A 256 -12.17 -2.57 3.16
C ARG A 256 -11.51 -3.56 2.23
N GLY A 257 -12.30 -4.16 1.34
CA GLY A 257 -11.82 -5.04 0.29
C GLY A 257 -12.76 -5.06 -0.91
N ALA A 258 -12.25 -5.58 -2.02
CA ALA A 258 -13.06 -5.89 -3.20
C ALA A 258 -12.70 -7.27 -3.78
N ILE A 259 -13.72 -7.96 -4.29
CA ILE A 259 -13.60 -9.23 -4.99
C ILE A 259 -14.18 -9.00 -6.39
N LEU A 260 -13.34 -9.14 -7.43
CA LEU A 260 -13.76 -9.02 -8.82
C LEU A 260 -13.95 -10.42 -9.38
N VAL A 261 -15.16 -10.74 -9.81
CA VAL A 261 -15.52 -12.06 -10.34
C VAL A 261 -15.73 -11.99 -11.85
N GLY A 262 -15.14 -12.95 -12.56
CA GLY A 262 -15.26 -13.06 -14.00
C GLY A 262 -14.19 -12.28 -14.76
N ASN A 263 -14.48 -12.00 -16.03
CA ASN A 263 -13.56 -11.29 -16.92
C ASN A 263 -13.76 -9.77 -16.85
N LEU A 264 -13.73 -9.22 -15.64
CA LEU A 264 -13.71 -7.77 -15.44
C LEU A 264 -12.42 -7.15 -16.01
N PRO A 265 -12.44 -5.85 -16.40
CA PRO A 265 -11.24 -5.13 -16.76
C PRO A 265 -10.18 -5.27 -15.67
N PHE A 266 -8.92 -5.41 -16.08
CA PHE A 266 -7.83 -5.72 -15.15
C PHE A 266 -6.56 -4.90 -15.49
N PRO A 267 -5.88 -4.29 -14.50
CA PRO A 267 -4.69 -3.48 -14.75
C PRO A 267 -3.45 -4.36 -15.00
N ILE A 268 -2.70 -4.00 -16.03
CA ILE A 268 -1.39 -4.59 -16.31
C ILE A 268 -0.33 -3.58 -15.84
N MET A 269 0.68 -4.06 -15.13
CA MET A 269 1.88 -3.31 -14.80
C MET A 269 3.04 -3.85 -15.61
N GLY A 270 3.84 -2.98 -16.21
CA GLY A 270 4.93 -3.43 -17.03
C GLY A 270 5.55 -2.35 -17.90
N ASN A 271 6.54 -2.78 -18.68
CA ASN A 271 7.11 -2.05 -19.79
C ASN A 271 7.00 -2.91 -21.05
N LYS A 272 7.52 -2.42 -22.19
CA LYS A 272 7.46 -3.14 -23.48
C LYS A 272 8.11 -4.54 -23.45
N THR A 273 8.93 -4.85 -22.45
CA THR A 273 9.65 -6.13 -22.34
C THR A 273 9.02 -7.07 -21.31
N TYR A 274 8.40 -6.53 -20.26
CA TYR A 274 7.90 -7.31 -19.13
C TYR A 274 6.58 -6.76 -18.63
N ALA A 275 5.53 -7.59 -18.63
CA ALA A 275 4.20 -7.23 -18.16
C ALA A 275 3.62 -8.30 -17.24
N TYR A 276 2.93 -7.84 -16.19
CA TYR A 276 2.24 -8.69 -15.23
C TYR A 276 0.93 -8.05 -14.75
N TYR A 277 0.00 -8.90 -14.33
CA TYR A 277 -1.24 -8.45 -13.70
C TYR A 277 -0.97 -7.82 -12.34
N SER A 278 -1.51 -6.63 -12.10
CA SER A 278 -1.33 -5.91 -10.84
C SER A 278 -2.66 -5.38 -10.28
N THR A 279 -3.02 -5.82 -9.08
CA THR A 279 -4.17 -5.31 -8.31
C THR A 279 -3.98 -3.90 -7.79
N ARG A 280 -2.75 -3.37 -7.81
CA ARG A 280 -2.37 -2.11 -7.15
C ARG A 280 -3.24 -0.94 -7.58
N TYR A 281 -3.65 -0.88 -8.85
CA TYR A 281 -4.55 0.17 -9.35
C TYR A 281 -5.90 0.22 -8.63
N TYR A 282 -6.38 -0.93 -8.15
CA TYR A 282 -7.64 -1.06 -7.43
C TYR A 282 -7.47 -1.03 -5.92
N GLU A 283 -6.27 -1.34 -5.42
CA GLU A 283 -5.94 -1.32 -3.99
C GLU A 283 -5.60 0.08 -3.50
N ASP A 284 -4.86 0.83 -4.32
CA ASP A 284 -4.48 2.22 -4.07
C ASP A 284 -5.45 3.15 -4.81
N LEU A 285 -6.48 3.54 -4.06
CA LEU A 285 -7.61 4.32 -4.51
C LEU A 285 -7.28 5.80 -4.60
N ASP A 286 -6.22 6.32 -3.98
CA ASP A 286 -5.78 7.71 -4.15
C ASP A 286 -4.41 7.91 -4.80
N GLY A 287 -3.72 6.82 -5.11
CA GLY A 287 -2.42 6.81 -5.78
C GLY A 287 -2.43 7.40 -7.19
N TYR A 288 -1.22 7.78 -7.59
CA TYR A 288 -0.88 8.22 -8.94
C TYR A 288 -0.40 7.03 -9.76
N PHE A 289 -0.85 6.99 -11.01
CA PHE A 289 -0.46 5.96 -11.95
C PHE A 289 -0.21 6.62 -13.30
N GLU A 290 0.93 6.29 -13.89
CA GLU A 290 1.27 6.64 -15.26
C GLU A 290 1.05 5.42 -16.15
N PHE A 291 0.47 5.66 -17.32
CA PHE A 291 0.13 4.64 -18.27
C PHE A 291 0.86 4.92 -19.57
N ASN A 292 1.45 3.88 -20.15
CA ASN A 292 2.02 3.97 -21.49
C ASN A 292 0.92 3.97 -22.57
N GLU A 293 1.33 4.07 -23.84
CA GLU A 293 0.44 4.09 -25.01
C GLU A 293 -0.41 2.81 -25.14
N ASP A 294 0.06 1.68 -24.61
CA ASP A 294 -0.65 0.39 -24.58
C ASP A 294 -1.64 0.26 -23.41
N GLY A 295 -1.74 1.31 -22.56
CA GLY A 295 -2.60 1.33 -21.39
C GLY A 295 -2.06 0.53 -20.20
N TRP A 296 -0.76 0.21 -20.17
CA TRP A 296 -0.11 -0.49 -19.07
C TRP A 296 0.47 0.50 -18.08
N MET A 297 0.35 0.19 -16.79
CA MET A 297 0.99 0.97 -15.74
C MET A 297 2.51 0.81 -15.82
N GLU A 298 3.20 1.87 -16.17
CA GLU A 298 4.67 1.91 -16.16
C GLU A 298 5.21 2.50 -14.87
N TRP A 299 4.41 3.35 -14.22
CA TRP A 299 4.77 3.98 -12.96
C TRP A 299 3.59 4.04 -12.00
N TRP A 300 3.88 3.84 -10.72
CA TRP A 300 2.92 3.94 -9.63
C TRP A 300 3.58 4.63 -8.45
N ASN A 301 2.83 5.54 -7.83
CA ASN A 301 3.23 6.21 -6.62
C ASN A 301 2.04 6.37 -5.66
N ASN A 302 2.29 6.19 -4.37
CA ASN A 302 1.26 6.21 -3.34
C ASN A 302 1.50 7.32 -2.33
N THR A 303 0.43 7.81 -1.71
CA THR A 303 0.53 8.86 -0.68
C THR A 303 0.42 8.30 0.74
N ASN A 304 -0.32 7.20 0.94
CA ASN A 304 -0.69 6.67 2.26
C ASN A 304 -0.67 5.13 2.36
N GLY A 305 -0.09 4.42 1.38
CA GLY A 305 -0.24 2.96 1.27
C GLY A 305 -1.49 2.56 0.49
N ILE A 306 -1.98 1.33 0.67
CA ILE A 306 -3.20 0.83 0.01
C ILE A 306 -4.45 1.06 0.88
N GLU A 307 -5.54 1.51 0.26
CA GLU A 307 -6.82 1.78 0.94
C GLU A 307 -7.61 0.49 1.20
N ILE A 308 -7.62 -0.43 0.24
CA ILE A 308 -8.35 -1.70 0.29
C ILE A 308 -7.47 -2.86 -0.20
N TRP A 309 -7.80 -4.08 0.20
CA TRP A 309 -7.27 -5.27 -0.46
C TRP A 309 -8.15 -5.66 -1.65
N VAL A 310 -7.57 -6.21 -2.71
CA VAL A 310 -8.34 -6.66 -3.88
C VAL A 310 -7.99 -8.09 -4.23
N ALA A 311 -9.02 -8.93 -4.37
CA ALA A 311 -8.90 -10.28 -4.91
C ALA A 311 -9.62 -10.36 -6.26
N ILE A 312 -9.09 -11.17 -7.17
CA ILE A 312 -9.74 -11.45 -8.45
C ILE A 312 -9.95 -12.95 -8.60
N ILE A 313 -11.18 -13.31 -8.95
CA ILE A 313 -11.60 -14.65 -9.33
C ILE A 313 -11.83 -14.62 -10.84
N ARG A 314 -10.76 -14.81 -11.61
CA ARG A 314 -10.79 -14.80 -13.08
C ARG A 314 -10.82 -16.24 -13.61
N PRO A 315 -11.82 -16.62 -14.42
CA PRO A 315 -11.84 -17.94 -15.02
C PRO A 315 -10.84 -18.07 -16.18
N PRO A 316 -10.46 -19.30 -16.56
CA PRO A 316 -9.85 -19.55 -17.85
C PRO A 316 -10.80 -19.16 -19.01
N SER A 317 -10.24 -18.87 -20.18
CA SER A 317 -11.02 -18.54 -21.37
C SER A 317 -11.93 -19.70 -21.83
N ALA A 318 -11.50 -20.94 -21.60
CA ALA A 318 -12.30 -22.13 -21.88
C ALA A 318 -13.28 -22.39 -20.73
N PHE A 319 -14.57 -22.57 -21.06
CA PHE A 319 -15.64 -22.86 -20.11
C PHE A 319 -15.66 -21.95 -18.87
N PRO A 320 -15.71 -20.62 -19.04
CA PRO A 320 -15.49 -19.68 -17.94
C PRO A 320 -16.55 -19.80 -16.83
N ILE A 321 -17.82 -19.93 -17.22
CA ILE A 321 -18.94 -20.07 -16.26
C ILE A 321 -18.85 -21.38 -15.50
N GLU A 322 -18.57 -22.50 -16.17
CA GLU A 322 -18.43 -23.80 -15.52
C GLU A 322 -17.26 -23.79 -14.53
N SER A 323 -16.12 -23.24 -14.93
CA SER A 323 -14.96 -23.08 -14.06
C SER A 323 -15.27 -22.26 -12.80
N LEU A 324 -16.02 -21.17 -12.93
CA LEU A 324 -16.47 -20.37 -11.79
C LEU A 324 -17.42 -21.15 -10.88
N ARG A 325 -18.36 -21.93 -11.43
CA ARG A 325 -19.25 -22.80 -10.64
C ARG A 325 -18.45 -23.83 -9.84
N TRP A 326 -17.48 -24.47 -10.47
CA TRP A 326 -16.59 -25.42 -9.80
C TRP A 326 -15.78 -24.75 -8.68
N TYR A 327 -15.25 -23.56 -8.93
CA TYR A 327 -14.53 -22.77 -7.93
C TYR A 327 -15.41 -22.44 -6.72
N PHE A 328 -16.61 -21.89 -6.92
CA PHE A 328 -17.52 -21.56 -5.82
C PHE A 328 -18.04 -22.80 -5.09
N ASN A 329 -18.27 -23.92 -5.79
CA ASN A 329 -18.60 -25.19 -5.15
C ASN A 329 -17.46 -25.68 -4.23
N LYS A 330 -16.19 -25.58 -4.69
CA LYS A 330 -15.03 -25.92 -3.86
C LYS A 330 -14.97 -25.03 -2.61
N LEU A 331 -15.25 -23.73 -2.73
CA LEU A 331 -15.32 -22.82 -1.59
C LEU A 331 -16.44 -23.17 -0.62
N HIS A 332 -17.64 -23.49 -1.13
CA HIS A 332 -18.76 -23.93 -0.30
C HIS A 332 -18.39 -25.18 0.50
N MET A 333 -17.83 -26.19 -0.17
CA MET A 333 -17.38 -27.42 0.49
C MET A 333 -16.31 -27.13 1.55
N TYR A 334 -15.39 -26.21 1.28
CA TYR A 334 -14.37 -25.81 2.26
C TYR A 334 -14.97 -25.09 3.47
N TYR A 335 -15.86 -24.12 3.26
CA TYR A 335 -16.47 -23.34 4.34
C TYR A 335 -17.42 -24.14 5.22
N THR A 336 -18.16 -25.07 4.62
CA THR A 336 -19.06 -26.00 5.33
C THR A 336 -18.33 -27.20 5.95
N GLY A 337 -17.04 -27.39 5.64
CA GLY A 337 -16.23 -28.51 6.16
C GLY A 337 -16.53 -29.86 5.50
N LEU A 338 -17.16 -29.85 4.32
CA LEU A 338 -17.34 -31.02 3.45
C LEU A 338 -16.04 -31.38 2.70
N LEU A 339 -15.20 -30.38 2.41
CA LEU A 339 -13.83 -30.59 1.94
C LEU A 339 -12.89 -30.52 3.16
N ARG A 340 -12.29 -31.67 3.50
CA ARG A 340 -11.30 -31.78 4.58
C ARG A 340 -10.00 -32.35 4.03
N VAL A 341 -8.90 -31.77 4.47
CA VAL A 341 -7.56 -32.33 4.31
C VAL A 341 -6.89 -32.33 5.67
N GLU A 342 -5.84 -33.13 5.82
CA GLU A 342 -5.04 -33.10 7.04
C GLU A 342 -4.47 -31.70 7.28
N ARG A 343 -4.44 -31.29 8.55
CA ARG A 343 -3.90 -29.99 8.97
C ARG A 343 -2.37 -30.03 8.92
N ARG A 344 -1.85 -30.03 7.70
CA ARG A 344 -0.43 -30.00 7.40
C ARG A 344 -0.13 -29.14 6.19
N ALA A 345 1.09 -28.62 6.14
CA ALA A 345 1.58 -27.75 5.08
C ALA A 345 2.79 -28.35 4.36
N LEU A 346 2.90 -28.01 3.08
CA LEU A 346 4.07 -28.28 2.26
C LEU A 346 4.81 -26.97 2.00
N ILE A 347 6.12 -26.96 2.26
CA ILE A 347 7.03 -25.88 1.91
C ILE A 347 7.93 -26.37 0.80
N ALA A 348 7.93 -25.70 -0.35
CA ALA A 348 8.77 -26.07 -1.49
C ALA A 348 9.69 -24.91 -1.86
N VAL A 349 11.00 -25.07 -1.64
CA VAL A 349 11.98 -24.00 -1.90
C VAL A 349 13.07 -24.50 -2.84
N ASP A 350 13.13 -23.90 -4.02
CA ASP A 350 14.13 -24.19 -5.02
C ASP A 350 15.55 -23.86 -4.52
N HIS A 351 16.57 -24.52 -5.10
CA HIS A 351 17.97 -24.31 -4.78
C HIS A 351 18.44 -22.85 -4.85
N SER A 352 17.82 -22.03 -5.71
CA SER A 352 18.16 -20.61 -5.85
C SER A 352 17.75 -19.77 -4.62
N TRP A 353 16.79 -20.23 -3.82
CA TRP A 353 16.26 -19.49 -2.66
C TRP A 353 16.36 -20.26 -1.35
N ARG A 354 17.33 -21.16 -1.21
CA ARG A 354 17.49 -21.98 0.02
C ARG A 354 17.47 -21.16 1.31
N GLY A 355 18.02 -19.95 1.30
CA GLY A 355 18.01 -19.03 2.45
C GLY A 355 16.61 -18.57 2.90
N ALA A 356 15.60 -18.65 2.03
CA ALA A 356 14.20 -18.33 2.35
C ALA A 356 13.46 -19.47 3.06
N THR A 357 14.01 -20.69 3.07
CA THR A 357 13.34 -21.88 3.64
C THR A 357 12.98 -21.69 5.11
N ALA A 358 13.90 -21.15 5.93
CA ALA A 358 13.65 -20.91 7.34
C ALA A 358 12.55 -19.85 7.55
N ASN A 359 12.57 -18.76 6.79
CA ASN A 359 11.56 -17.71 6.89
C ASN A 359 10.16 -18.21 6.52
N LEU A 360 10.05 -19.00 5.44
CA LEU A 360 8.78 -19.61 5.04
C LEU A 360 8.30 -20.63 6.06
N ALA A 361 9.22 -21.42 6.63
CA ALA A 361 8.89 -22.35 7.71
C ALA A 361 8.35 -21.60 8.93
N ASP A 362 9.00 -20.51 9.34
CA ASP A 362 8.55 -19.68 10.46
C ASP A 362 7.17 -19.07 10.20
N GLU A 363 6.90 -18.56 8.99
CA GLU A 363 5.58 -18.05 8.60
C GLU A 363 4.50 -19.14 8.68
N VAL A 364 4.76 -20.32 8.12
CA VAL A 364 3.82 -21.45 8.15
C VAL A 364 3.62 -21.96 9.58
N LEU A 365 4.67 -22.00 10.41
CA LEU A 365 4.57 -22.36 11.83
C LEU A 365 3.65 -21.43 12.60
N THR A 366 3.53 -20.16 12.22
CA THR A 366 2.57 -19.26 12.88
C THR A 366 1.13 -19.78 12.78
N VAL A 367 0.81 -20.56 11.75
CA VAL A 367 -0.51 -21.17 11.50
C VAL A 367 -0.60 -22.60 12.04
N TYR A 368 0.42 -23.43 11.81
CA TYR A 368 0.39 -24.86 12.12
C TYR A 368 0.92 -25.22 13.51
N LYS A 369 1.65 -24.30 14.17
CA LYS A 369 2.15 -24.38 15.56
C LYS A 369 3.07 -25.58 15.88
N SER A 370 3.34 -26.46 14.92
CA SER A 370 4.26 -27.60 15.06
C SER A 370 4.96 -27.89 13.72
N TYR A 371 6.24 -28.23 13.78
CA TYR A 371 7.00 -28.71 12.64
C TYR A 371 6.54 -30.10 12.18
N ASP A 372 5.90 -30.91 13.03
CA ASP A 372 5.35 -32.22 12.64
C ASP A 372 4.25 -32.10 11.57
N ASN A 373 3.63 -30.92 11.49
CA ASN A 373 2.61 -30.59 10.51
C ASN A 373 3.20 -29.92 9.26
N ILE A 374 4.53 -29.84 9.14
CA ILE A 374 5.20 -29.13 8.04
C ILE A 374 6.16 -30.09 7.34
N THR A 375 5.87 -30.34 6.07
CA THR A 375 6.79 -31.05 5.18
C THR A 375 7.57 -30.02 4.39
N VAL A 376 8.90 -30.13 4.40
CA VAL A 376 9.80 -29.24 3.65
C VAL A 376 10.46 -30.01 2.53
N MET A 377 10.43 -29.43 1.34
CA MET A 377 11.04 -29.91 0.12
C MET A 377 12.02 -28.85 -0.39
N GLY A 378 13.25 -29.25 -0.69
CA GLY A 378 14.33 -28.32 -1.07
C GLY A 378 15.12 -27.75 0.11
N GLY A 379 15.87 -26.67 -0.14
CA GLY A 379 16.50 -25.92 0.95
C GLY A 379 17.81 -26.41 1.57
N LEU A 380 18.23 -27.69 1.45
CA LEU A 380 19.19 -28.25 2.44
C LEU A 380 20.56 -28.77 1.93
N LYS A 381 20.84 -28.90 0.62
CA LYS A 381 22.18 -29.37 0.16
C LYS A 381 22.55 -28.91 -1.24
N GLY A 382 23.84 -28.60 -1.45
CA GLY A 382 24.49 -27.90 -2.57
C GLY A 382 23.88 -27.97 -3.97
N GLU A 383 23.33 -29.10 -4.40
CA GLU A 383 22.88 -29.32 -5.78
C GLU A 383 21.44 -29.85 -5.89
N TYR A 384 20.71 -30.02 -4.78
CA TYR A 384 19.34 -30.53 -4.84
C TYR A 384 18.41 -29.49 -5.50
N ALA A 385 17.80 -29.89 -6.61
CA ALA A 385 16.72 -29.21 -7.31
C ALA A 385 15.42 -30.04 -7.21
N ILE A 386 14.29 -29.37 -7.07
CA ILE A 386 12.99 -30.03 -6.89
C ILE A 386 12.54 -30.61 -8.24
N HIS A 387 12.39 -31.94 -8.33
CA HIS A 387 11.90 -32.56 -9.55
C HIS A 387 10.37 -32.45 -9.65
N GLY A 388 9.82 -32.17 -10.84
CA GLY A 388 8.38 -31.96 -11.03
C GLY A 388 7.50 -33.15 -10.59
N MET A 389 7.97 -34.39 -10.84
CA MET A 389 7.29 -35.61 -10.35
C MET A 389 7.33 -35.76 -8.84
N GLU A 390 8.42 -35.33 -8.21
CA GLU A 390 8.55 -35.35 -6.75
C GLU A 390 7.58 -34.34 -6.14
N PHE A 391 7.54 -33.12 -6.68
CA PHE A 391 6.59 -32.09 -6.25
C PHE A 391 5.15 -32.57 -6.42
N MET A 392 4.85 -33.23 -7.54
CA MET A 392 3.55 -33.82 -7.82
C MET A 392 3.16 -34.92 -6.83
N TYR A 393 4.09 -35.78 -6.43
CA TYR A 393 3.88 -36.80 -5.40
C TYR A 393 3.50 -36.15 -4.06
N TYR A 394 4.20 -35.10 -3.65
CA TYR A 394 3.85 -34.36 -2.45
C TYR A 394 2.47 -33.73 -2.59
N LEU A 395 2.17 -33.01 -3.68
CA LEU A 395 0.83 -32.44 -3.86
C LEU A 395 -0.25 -33.51 -3.72
N GLN A 396 -0.14 -34.65 -4.41
CA GLN A 396 -1.11 -35.74 -4.34
C GLN A 396 -1.27 -36.37 -2.93
N SER A 397 -0.30 -36.17 -2.05
CA SER A 397 -0.35 -36.70 -0.68
C SER A 397 -1.38 -35.97 0.19
N GLY A 398 -1.80 -34.74 -0.16
CA GLY A 398 -2.80 -34.00 0.61
C GLY A 398 -2.18 -32.97 1.56
N TYR A 399 -2.40 -31.68 1.35
CA TYR A 399 -1.97 -30.58 2.23
C TYR A 399 -3.06 -29.50 2.30
N GLU A 400 -3.16 -28.80 3.42
CA GLU A 400 -4.06 -27.65 3.52
C GLU A 400 -3.46 -26.43 2.84
N ILE A 401 -2.19 -26.17 3.12
CA ILE A 401 -1.41 -25.08 2.52
C ILE A 401 -0.18 -25.65 1.82
N THR A 402 0.08 -25.17 0.60
CA THR A 402 1.40 -25.28 -0.03
C THR A 402 1.96 -23.89 -0.22
N ALA A 403 3.12 -23.63 0.37
CA ALA A 403 3.86 -22.40 0.20
C ALA A 403 5.17 -22.71 -0.54
N GLY A 404 5.52 -21.94 -1.56
CA GLY A 404 6.75 -22.23 -2.29
C GLY A 404 7.40 -21.03 -2.97
N TRP A 405 8.73 -21.05 -2.95
CA TRP A 405 9.59 -20.18 -3.74
C TRP A 405 10.26 -21.06 -4.77
N ILE A 406 9.64 -21.14 -5.96
CA ILE A 406 10.07 -22.02 -7.04
C ILE A 406 10.17 -21.23 -8.33
N HIS A 407 11.09 -21.61 -9.21
CA HIS A 407 11.09 -21.07 -10.56
C HIS A 407 9.78 -21.51 -11.23
N GLY A 408 9.17 -20.65 -12.05
CA GLY A 408 7.92 -21.01 -12.72
C GLY A 408 7.54 -20.04 -13.82
N GLY A 409 7.14 -20.58 -14.98
CA GLY A 409 6.46 -19.82 -16.05
C GLY A 409 4.95 -19.74 -15.86
N PHE A 410 4.23 -19.15 -16.82
CA PHE A 410 2.77 -19.00 -16.81
C PHE A 410 1.99 -20.30 -16.56
N SER A 411 2.52 -21.44 -17.01
CA SER A 411 1.96 -22.78 -16.82
C SER A 411 2.57 -23.56 -15.65
N PHE A 412 3.49 -22.94 -14.89
CA PHE A 412 4.51 -23.61 -14.07
C PHE A 412 5.49 -24.47 -14.87
N GLU A 413 5.44 -24.49 -16.20
CA GLU A 413 6.32 -25.34 -17.02
C GLU A 413 7.72 -24.76 -17.23
N ALA A 414 7.88 -23.42 -17.20
CA ALA A 414 9.18 -22.77 -17.39
C ALA A 414 9.97 -22.60 -16.09
N GLY A 415 9.71 -23.44 -15.10
CA GLY A 415 10.36 -23.38 -13.80
C GLY A 415 11.76 -23.92 -13.82
N GLY A 416 12.67 -23.28 -14.53
CA GLY A 416 14.10 -23.52 -14.42
C GLY A 416 14.79 -23.38 -15.76
N GLY A 417 15.95 -22.72 -15.76
CA GLY A 417 16.88 -22.74 -16.89
C GLY A 417 17.39 -24.16 -17.16
N ASP A 418 18.51 -24.27 -17.87
CA ASP A 418 19.09 -25.50 -18.46
C ASP A 418 19.27 -26.74 -17.54
N VAL A 419 18.89 -26.66 -16.26
CA VAL A 419 18.96 -27.70 -15.23
C VAL A 419 17.56 -28.23 -14.80
N PHE A 420 16.47 -27.64 -15.28
CA PHE A 420 15.14 -28.25 -15.21
C PHE A 420 14.85 -28.89 -16.57
N GLU A 421 14.63 -30.21 -16.58
CA GLU A 421 14.13 -30.87 -17.78
C GLU A 421 12.78 -30.25 -18.16
N GLY A 422 12.83 -29.36 -19.15
CA GLY A 422 11.66 -28.79 -19.78
C GLY A 422 10.70 -29.91 -20.16
N LYS A 423 9.43 -29.71 -19.81
CA LYS A 423 8.27 -30.63 -19.93
C LYS A 423 8.10 -31.53 -18.71
N ASN A 424 7.40 -31.08 -17.65
CA ASN A 424 6.48 -31.93 -16.86
C ASN A 424 5.76 -31.22 -15.69
N HIS A 425 5.35 -29.95 -15.82
CA HIS A 425 4.38 -29.35 -14.88
C HIS A 425 2.95 -29.30 -15.40
N GLU A 426 2.73 -29.68 -16.68
CA GLU A 426 1.42 -29.75 -17.34
C GLU A 426 0.42 -30.67 -16.59
N GLY A 427 0.93 -31.57 -15.74
CA GLY A 427 0.15 -32.45 -14.86
C GLY A 427 -0.32 -31.84 -13.55
N SER A 428 0.37 -30.84 -12.99
CA SER A 428 0.06 -30.34 -11.63
C SER A 428 -1.31 -29.65 -11.53
N ARG A 429 -1.81 -29.08 -12.63
CA ARG A 429 -3.13 -28.43 -12.74
C ARG A 429 -4.29 -29.41 -12.94
N LYS A 430 -4.02 -30.63 -13.42
CA LYS A 430 -5.04 -31.63 -13.79
C LYS A 430 -5.42 -32.57 -12.64
N LEU A 431 -4.83 -32.39 -11.46
CA LEU A 431 -4.88 -33.40 -10.40
C LEU A 431 -5.87 -33.06 -9.27
N LYS A 432 -6.50 -34.13 -8.78
CA LYS A 432 -7.41 -34.13 -7.63
C LYS A 432 -6.74 -33.52 -6.41
N LEU A 433 -7.52 -32.70 -5.69
CA LEU A 433 -7.33 -32.05 -4.38
C LEU A 433 -6.11 -32.49 -3.56
N GLY A 434 -4.93 -32.18 -4.08
CA GLY A 434 -3.68 -32.38 -3.39
C GLY A 434 -3.45 -31.30 -2.34
N SER A 435 -3.44 -30.03 -2.74
CA SER A 435 -3.44 -28.91 -1.80
C SER A 435 -4.66 -28.03 -1.95
N ILE A 436 -5.22 -27.53 -0.84
CA ILE A 436 -6.40 -26.65 -0.88
C ILE A 436 -6.00 -25.24 -1.33
N ILE A 437 -4.94 -24.69 -0.71
CA ILE A 437 -4.47 -23.31 -0.90
C ILE A 437 -2.99 -23.33 -1.33
N PHE A 438 -2.64 -22.48 -2.29
CA PHE A 438 -1.27 -22.31 -2.79
C PHE A 438 -0.79 -20.87 -2.63
N PHE A 439 0.37 -20.68 -2.00
CA PHE A 439 1.10 -19.42 -1.94
C PHE A 439 2.41 -19.59 -2.69
N MET A 440 2.52 -19.02 -3.89
CA MET A 440 3.67 -19.23 -4.75
C MET A 440 4.36 -17.92 -5.06
N SER A 441 5.69 -17.90 -4.90
CA SER A 441 6.57 -16.86 -5.41
C SER A 441 7.41 -17.47 -6.53
N THR A 442 7.37 -16.85 -7.72
CA THR A 442 8.10 -17.32 -8.90
C THR A 442 8.73 -16.13 -9.63
N CYS A 443 9.89 -16.31 -10.23
CA CYS A 443 10.52 -15.31 -11.09
C CYS A 443 10.21 -15.60 -12.57
N GLY A 444 8.94 -15.47 -12.94
CA GLY A 444 8.51 -15.69 -14.33
C GLY A 444 7.10 -15.20 -14.68
N PHE A 445 6.52 -14.27 -13.91
CA PHE A 445 5.35 -13.50 -14.39
C PHE A 445 5.82 -12.40 -15.34
N THR A 446 6.36 -12.83 -16.47
CA THR A 446 6.61 -11.99 -17.64
C THR A 446 5.83 -12.65 -18.75
N ASN A 447 4.74 -12.02 -19.18
CA ASN A 447 4.01 -12.46 -20.37
C ASN A 447 4.91 -12.55 -21.59
#